data_AF-A0A7C4WW98-F1
#
_entry.id   AF-A0A7C4WW98-F1
#
_cell.length_a   1.000
_cell.length_b   1.000
_cell.length_c   1.000
_cell.angle_alpha   90.00
_cell.angle_beta   90.00
_cell.angle_gamma   90.00
#
_symmetry.space_group_name_H-M   'P 1'
#
loop_
_entity.id
_entity.type
_entity.pdbx_description
1 polymer ?
#
loop_
_entity_poly.entity_id
_entity_poly.type
_entity_poly.pdbx_seq_one_letter_code
_entity_poly.pdbx_strand_id
1 'polypeptide(L)' 'MEERIAIGLEPDEVIRLLRAVLDDDAQEALRCLKDFLVPRVESARGRIHCRPAFELEALKRDLDAHAAATKNEKESPS' A
#
# COMPACT_ATOMS: atom_id res chain seq x y z
N MET A 1 8.66 7.99 1.59
CA MET A 1 8.28 7.30 2.85
C MET A 1 7.42 6.12 2.43
N GLU A 2 7.83 4.88 2.69
CA GLU A 2 7.04 3.70 2.33
C GLU A 2 5.80 3.63 3.23
N GLU A 3 4.62 3.54 2.63
CA GLU A 3 3.37 3.35 3.36
C GLU A 3 3.33 1.94 3.95
N ARG A 4 3.31 1.85 5.28
CA ARG A 4 3.25 0.59 6.02
C ARG A 4 1.81 0.29 6.41
N ILE A 5 1.29 -0.84 5.95
CA ILE A 5 -0.06 -1.31 6.31
C ILE A 5 0.11 -2.44 7.32
N ALA A 6 -0.42 -2.23 8.53
CA ALA A 6 -0.49 -3.26 9.55
C ALA A 6 -1.81 -4.02 9.41
N ILE A 7 -1.74 -5.36 9.26
CA ILE A 7 -2.91 -6.24 9.15
C ILE A 7 -2.83 -7.26 10.28
N GLY A 8 -3.88 -7.31 11.09
CA GLY A 8 -4.05 -8.37 12.08
C GLY A 8 -4.47 -9.67 11.40
N LEU A 9 -3.92 -10.78 11.86
CA LEU A 9 -4.35 -12.13 11.50
C LEU A 9 -4.93 -12.80 12.73
N GLU A 10 -6.05 -13.51 12.53
CA GLU A 10 -6.63 -14.35 13.57
C GLU A 10 -5.76 -15.61 13.77
N PRO A 11 -5.76 -16.22 14.97
CA PRO A 11 -4.94 -17.40 15.26
C PRO A 11 -5.11 -18.54 14.23
N ASP A 12 -6.34 -18.80 13.78
CA ASP A 12 -6.62 -19.85 12.80
C ASP A 12 -6.04 -19.53 11.42
N GLU A 13 -6.01 -18.25 11.02
CA GLU A 13 -5.40 -17.79 9.77
C GLU A 13 -3.88 -17.98 9.80
N VAL A 14 -3.26 -17.68 10.95
CA VAL A 14 -1.83 -17.91 11.18
C VAL A 14 -1.51 -19.40 11.11
N ILE A 15 -2.28 -20.25 11.79
CA ILE A 15 -2.07 -21.70 11.77
C ILE A 15 -2.19 -22.24 10.35
N ARG A 16 -3.19 -21.80 9.59
CA ARG A 16 -3.41 -22.25 8.21
C ARG A 16 -2.27 -21.83 7.29
N LEU A 17 -1.79 -20.58 7.39
CA LEU A 17 -0.66 -20.10 6.62
C LEU A 17 0.63 -20.82 6.98
N LEU A 18 0.89 -21.03 8.27
CA LEU A 18 2.07 -21.75 8.74
C LEU A 18 2.07 -23.20 8.24
N ARG A 19 0.93 -23.91 8.28
CA ARG A 19 0.83 -25.26 7.71
C ARG A 19 1.17 -25.26 6.22
N ALA A 20 0.57 -24.36 5.44
CA ALA A 20 0.84 -24.28 4.01
C ALA A 20 2.31 -24.02 3.68
N VAL A 21 2.99 -23.18 4.47
CA VAL A 21 4.42 -22.90 4.29
C VAL A 21 5.30 -24.06 4.76
N LEU A 22 4.96 -24.70 5.89
CA LEU A 22 5.72 -25.83 6.43
C LEU A 22 5.58 -27.10 5.58
N ASP A 23 4.44 -27.28 4.92
CA ASP A 23 4.19 -28.39 4.00
C ASP A 23 4.74 -28.12 2.58
N ASP A 24 5.48 -27.02 2.39
CA ASP A 24 6.01 -26.54 1.09
C ASP A 24 4.93 -26.39 -0.01
N ASP A 25 3.66 -26.24 0.38
CA ASP A 25 2.54 -26.03 -0.55
C ASP A 25 2.39 -24.54 -0.88
N ALA A 26 3.20 -24.12 -1.86
CA ALA A 26 3.16 -22.75 -2.37
C ALA A 26 1.79 -22.34 -2.94
N GLN A 27 0.98 -23.28 -3.44
CA GLN A 27 -0.35 -22.98 -3.97
C GLN A 27 -1.33 -22.71 -2.84
N GLU A 28 -1.31 -23.51 -1.78
CA GLU A 28 -2.12 -23.27 -0.58
C GLU A 28 -1.72 -21.96 0.09
N ALA A 29 -0.41 -21.69 0.22
CA ALA A 29 0.09 -20.46 0.81
C ALA A 29 -0.37 -19.24 0.00
N LEU A 30 -0.25 -19.30 -1.34
CA LEU A 30 -0.72 -18.22 -2.21
C LEU A 30 -2.24 -18.02 -2.12
N ARG A 31 -3.01 -19.11 -2.05
CA ARG A 31 -4.47 -19.05 -1.88
C ARG A 31 -4.83 -18.39 -0.55
N CYS A 32 -4.19 -18.82 0.52
CA CYS A 32 -4.29 -18.21 1.84
C CYS A 32 -4.04 -16.69 1.77
N LEU A 33 -2.91 -16.25 1.23
CA LEU A 33 -2.57 -14.83 1.11
C LEU A 33 -3.62 -14.05 0.29
N LYS A 34 -4.15 -14.62 -0.79
CA LYS A 34 -5.21 -14.02 -1.61
C LYS A 34 -6.53 -13.91 -0.86
N ASP A 35 -6.91 -14.93 -0.09
CA ASP A 35 -8.20 -15.00 0.57
C ASP A 35 -8.29 -14.01 1.75
N PHE A 36 -7.23 -13.87 2.55
CA PHE A 36 -7.27 -13.02 3.75
C PHE A 36 -6.46 -11.71 3.66
N LEU A 37 -5.27 -11.67 3.05
CA LEU A 37 -4.46 -10.45 3.05
C LEU A 37 -4.93 -9.43 2.00
N VAL A 38 -5.14 -9.87 0.77
CA VAL A 38 -5.45 -8.94 -0.34
C VAL A 38 -6.69 -8.08 -0.05
N PRO A 39 -7.83 -8.64 0.40
CA PRO A 39 -9.01 -7.83 0.71
C PRO A 39 -8.78 -6.84 1.85
N ARG A 40 -7.97 -7.21 2.85
CA ARG A 40 -7.65 -6.35 4.00
C ARG A 40 -6.70 -5.21 3.60
N VAL A 41 -5.71 -5.49 2.74
CA VAL A 41 -4.82 -4.46 2.16
C VAL A 41 -5.63 -3.47 1.33
N GLU A 42 -6.48 -3.96 0.44
CA GLU A 42 -7.32 -3.12 -0.42
C GLU A 42 -8.31 -2.29 0.40
N SER A 43 -8.93 -2.88 1.42
CA SER A 43 -9.79 -2.16 2.36
C SER A 43 -9.02 -1.07 3.12
N ALA A 44 -7.81 -1.36 3.60
CA ALA A 44 -6.99 -0.39 4.31
C ALA A 44 -6.57 0.78 3.40
N ARG A 45 -6.18 0.49 2.15
CA ARG A 45 -5.85 1.53 1.15
C ARG A 45 -7.05 2.34 0.70
N GLY A 46 -8.23 1.71 0.65
CA GLY A 46 -9.49 2.34 0.27
C GLY A 46 -10.12 3.20 1.38
N ARG A 47 -9.60 3.15 2.62
CA ARG A 47 -10.04 4.07 3.67
C ARG A 47 -9.56 5.47 3.32
N ILE A 48 -10.52 6.37 3.10
CA ILE A 48 -10.24 7.79 2.99
C ILE A 48 -9.69 8.23 4.33
N HIS A 49 -8.37 8.40 4.41
CA HIS A 49 -7.74 9.07 5.52
C HIS A 49 -8.17 10.53 5.45
N CYS A 50 -9.02 10.95 6.39
CA CYS A 50 -9.31 12.36 6.64
C CYS A 50 -7.99 13.02 7.07
N ARG A 51 -7.14 13.39 6.11
CA ARG A 51 -5.94 14.14 6.43
C ARG A 51 -6.39 15.49 6.99
N PRO A 52 -5.82 15.93 8.13
CA PRO A 52 -6.04 17.29 8.59
C PRO A 52 -5.77 18.29 7.46
N ALA A 53 -6.54 19.38 7.39
CA ALA A 53 -6.47 20.35 6.29
C ALA A 53 -5.04 20.84 6.01
N PHE A 54 -4.21 21.00 7.05
CA PHE A 54 -2.82 21.42 6.92
C PHE A 54 -1.93 20.42 6.16
N GLU A 55 -2.19 19.11 6.26
CA GLU A 55 -1.44 18.09 5.52
C GLU A 55 -1.86 18.06 4.04
N LEU A 56 -3.12 18.35 3.75
CA LEU A 56 -3.61 18.48 2.37
C LEU A 56 -3.01 19.70 1.68
N GLU A 57 -2.90 20.82 2.39
CA GLU A 57 -2.22 22.02 1.87
C GLU A 57 -0.73 21.78 1.62
N ALA A 58 -0.03 21.07 2.51
CA ALA A 58 1.36 20.71 2.32
C ALA A 58 1.55 19.80 1.10
N LEU A 59 0.74 18.75 0.98
CA LEU A 59 0.79 17.84 -0.17
C LEU A 59 0.53 18.56 -1.50
N LYS A 60 -0.42 19.51 -1.51
CA LYS A 60 -0.72 20.31 -2.69
C LYS A 60 0.49 21.16 -3.12
N ARG A 61 1.17 21.81 -2.16
CA ARG A 61 2.40 22.58 -2.45
C ARG A 61 3.50 21.71 -3.03
N ASP A 62 3.69 20.51 -2.50
CA ASP A 62 4.70 19.56 -3.00
C ASP A 62 4.38 19.09 -4.43
N LEU A 63 3.11 18.79 -4.72
CA LEU A 63 2.65 18.42 -6.07
C LEU A 63 2.83 19.57 -7.07
N ASP A 64 2.47 20.79 -6.69
CA ASP A 64 2.61 21.98 -7.53
C ASP A 64 4.10 22.28 -7.81
N ALA A 65 4.97 22.14 -6.81
CA ALA A 65 6.41 22.29 -6.97
C ALA A 65 7.01 21.23 -7.91
N HIS A 66 6.57 19.98 -7.78
CA HIS A 66 7.04 18.90 -8.65
C HIS A 66 6.54 19.05 -10.10
N ALA A 67 5.31 19.53 -10.28
CA ALA A 67 4.74 19.87 -11.59
C ALA A 67 5.45 21.05 -12.24
N ALA A 68 5.93 22.02 -11.45
CA ALA A 68 6.74 23.13 -11.95
C ALA A 68 8.15 22.68 -12.36
N ALA A 69 8.79 21.82 -11.56
CA ALA A 69 10.10 21.26 -11.87
C ALA A 69 10.11 20.45 -13.18
N THR A 70 9.07 19.65 -13.42
CA THR A 70 8.93 18.82 -14.63
C THR A 70 8.56 19.61 -15.89
N LYS A 71 8.05 20.83 -15.76
CA LYS A 71 7.85 21.74 -16.90
C LYS A 71 9.15 22.40 -17.35
N ASN A 72 10.02 22.78 -16.41
CA ASN A 72 11.32 23.39 -16.73
C ASN A 72 12.29 22.42 -17.43
N GLU A 73 12.16 21.10 -17.22
CA GLU A 73 12.98 20.10 -17.94
C GLU A 73 12.57 19.91 -19.41
N LYS A 74 11.38 20.36 -19.83
CA LYS A 74 10.92 20.26 -21.24
C LYS A 74 11.16 21.54 -22.06
N GLU A 75 11.62 22.63 -21.44
CA GLU A 75 11.93 23.92 -22.10
C GLU A 75 13.44 24.21 -22.12
N SER A 76 14.28 23.18 -22.27
CA SER A 76 15.67 23.36 -22.70
C SER A 76 15.76 23.12 -24.22
N PRO A 77 15.73 24.17 -25.06
CA PRO A 77 15.96 24.02 -26.49
C PRO A 77 17.47 23.86 -26.72
N SER A 78 17.86 22.82 -27.45
CA SER A 78 19.14 22.79 -28.19
C SER A 78 18.96 23.42 -29.56
#